data_AF-A0A4Z2DGA6-F1
#
_entry.id   AF-A0A4Z2DGA6-F1
#
_cell.length_a   1.000
_cell.length_b   1.000
_cell.length_c   1.000
_cell.angle_alpha   90.00
_cell.angle_beta   90.00
_cell.angle_gamma   90.00
#
_symmetry.space_group_name_H-M   'P 1'
#
loop_
_entity.id
_entity.type
_entity.pdbx_description
1 polymer ?
#
loop_
_entity_poly.entity_id
_entity_poly.type
_entity_poly.pdbx_seq_one_letter_code
_entity_poly.pdbx_strand_id
1 'polypeptide(L)'
;MSANAKLCLFPNGLNLYGQLVIGPPGSGKTTYCAAMHDFLVKLGRKVAVINLDPANDNLPYPCAVNMADLIRLDEVMDYLSLGPNGGLIYCMEYLYTHRCWLANQLAVLKQKEPKIYLIFDLPGQVELYTHHPCMRQLVCFLTDKPTNLKKEKQLSLLTSTQTSSSPLLPEDELMPNSLHLHLTSVHLVDSHYCSDAGKFIACVLTSLSAMLQLSIPHVNILSKADLIEQYGELDFNLDFFTEVLDLHYLIDRLHKTKSDNNDNDDVTNSQLLSDCKYTRLNQAIVDLIQDRSLVQFLLLDIQDLSHMERVMRYVDRANGYVFGPSEQHNLQSLLHSASGVELAPDWVGMVQEKYMSRSNTNNNTDINV
;
A
#
# COMPACT_ATOMS: atom_id res chain seq x y z
N MET A 1 -17.18 -12.42 -31.68
CA MET A 1 -18.54 -12.19 -31.13
C MET A 1 -18.49 -10.88 -30.36
N SER A 2 -19.01 -9.82 -30.99
CA SER A 2 -19.05 -8.46 -30.44
C SER A 2 -20.19 -8.37 -29.44
N ALA A 3 -19.86 -8.29 -28.15
CA ALA A 3 -20.79 -7.84 -27.13
C ALA A 3 -20.53 -6.34 -26.93
N ASN A 4 -21.47 -5.52 -27.37
CA ASN A 4 -21.60 -4.11 -27.00
C ASN A 4 -21.57 -3.98 -25.47
N ALA A 5 -20.40 -3.76 -24.90
CA ALA A 5 -20.27 -3.31 -23.52
C ALA A 5 -20.79 -1.88 -23.49
N LYS A 6 -22.09 -1.72 -23.17
CA LYS A 6 -22.63 -0.43 -22.74
C LYS A 6 -21.71 0.07 -21.63
N LEU A 7 -20.94 1.10 -21.95
CA LEU A 7 -20.10 1.82 -20.99
C LEU A 7 -21.02 2.21 -19.83
N CYS A 8 -20.82 1.58 -18.67
CA CYS A 8 -21.63 1.89 -17.51
C CYS A 8 -21.17 3.27 -17.02
N LEU A 9 -21.85 4.30 -17.48
CA LEU A 9 -21.74 5.64 -16.94
C LEU A 9 -22.15 5.57 -15.46
N PHE A 10 -21.20 5.89 -14.58
CA PHE A 10 -21.46 6.04 -13.14
C PHE A 10 -21.53 7.54 -12.82
N PRO A 11 -22.68 8.19 -13.01
CA PRO A 11 -22.82 9.63 -12.73
C PRO A 11 -22.54 9.99 -11.26
N ASN A 12 -22.60 9.02 -10.34
CA ASN A 12 -22.33 9.21 -8.92
C ASN A 12 -21.07 8.45 -8.43
N GLY A 13 -20.22 7.95 -9.33
CA GLY A 13 -19.06 7.12 -8.99
C GLY A 13 -19.39 5.72 -8.46
N LEU A 14 -18.36 4.92 -8.22
CA LEU A 14 -18.49 3.56 -7.67
C LEU A 14 -18.67 3.57 -6.15
N ASN A 15 -18.13 4.54 -5.41
CA ASN A 15 -18.26 4.66 -3.94
C ASN A 15 -17.98 3.33 -3.20
N LEU A 16 -17.04 2.53 -3.72
CA LEU A 16 -16.57 1.30 -3.07
C LEU A 16 -15.42 1.64 -2.14
N TYR A 17 -15.23 0.80 -1.13
CA TYR A 17 -14.15 0.90 -0.16
C TYR A 17 -13.08 -0.13 -0.46
N GLY A 18 -11.84 0.21 -0.16
CA GLY A 18 -10.75 -0.72 -0.34
C GLY A 18 -9.42 -0.26 0.20
N GLN A 19 -8.43 -1.11 0.01
CA GLN A 19 -7.05 -0.88 0.39
C GLN A 19 -6.12 -1.04 -0.82
N LEU A 20 -5.13 -0.16 -0.87
CA LEU A 20 -4.07 -0.15 -1.88
C LEU A 20 -2.79 -0.65 -1.22
N VAL A 21 -2.41 -1.89 -1.49
CA VAL A 21 -1.25 -2.53 -0.85
C VAL A 21 0.01 -2.15 -1.61
N ILE A 22 0.90 -1.41 -0.95
CA ILE A 22 2.19 -0.95 -1.48
C ILE A 22 3.33 -1.42 -0.58
N GLY A 23 4.55 -1.36 -1.11
CA GLY A 23 5.76 -1.63 -0.34
C GLY A 23 6.88 -2.22 -1.20
N PRO A 24 8.12 -2.19 -0.71
CA PRO A 24 9.30 -2.72 -1.40
C PRO A 24 9.15 -4.20 -1.77
N PRO A 25 9.99 -4.70 -2.71
CA PRO A 25 10.00 -6.12 -3.03
C PRO A 25 10.37 -6.93 -1.77
N GLY A 26 9.76 -8.10 -1.62
CA GLY A 26 10.00 -8.97 -0.47
C GLY A 26 9.27 -8.60 0.83
N SER A 27 8.58 -7.46 0.92
CA SER A 27 7.83 -7.09 2.14
C SER A 27 6.59 -7.94 2.44
N GLY A 28 6.21 -8.85 1.53
CA GLY A 28 5.09 -9.77 1.73
C GLY A 28 3.71 -9.25 1.30
N LYS A 29 3.65 -8.30 0.34
CA LYS A 29 2.39 -7.74 -0.20
C LYS A 29 1.37 -8.79 -0.63
N THR A 30 1.74 -9.67 -1.56
CA THR A 30 0.85 -10.73 -2.07
C THR A 30 0.43 -11.69 -0.95
N THR A 31 1.32 -12.00 -0.01
CA THR A 31 1.01 -12.84 1.17
C THR A 31 0.00 -12.15 2.08
N TYR A 32 0.16 -10.85 2.33
CA TYR A 32 -0.80 -10.05 3.08
C TYR A 32 -2.17 -9.97 2.36
N CYS A 33 -2.18 -9.78 1.03
CA CYS A 33 -3.42 -9.80 0.24
C CYS A 33 -4.17 -11.14 0.39
N ALA A 34 -3.44 -12.26 0.37
CA ALA A 34 -4.01 -13.60 0.57
C ALA A 34 -4.62 -13.76 1.98
N ALA A 35 -3.82 -13.43 3.01
CA ALA A 35 -4.24 -13.59 4.39
C ALA A 35 -5.41 -12.65 4.77
N MET A 36 -5.35 -11.39 4.33
CA MET A 36 -6.41 -10.42 4.56
C MET A 36 -7.70 -10.80 3.82
N HIS A 37 -7.61 -11.30 2.58
CA HIS A 37 -8.76 -11.83 1.86
C HIS A 37 -9.44 -12.95 2.67
N ASP A 38 -8.68 -13.96 3.09
CA ASP A 38 -9.22 -15.11 3.83
C ASP A 38 -9.80 -14.70 5.18
N PHE A 39 -9.16 -13.76 5.87
CA PHE A 39 -9.62 -13.22 7.13
C PHE A 39 -10.96 -12.49 6.99
N LEU A 40 -11.08 -11.58 6.01
CA LEU A 40 -12.31 -10.84 5.74
C LEU A 40 -13.46 -11.75 5.26
N VAL A 41 -13.18 -12.74 4.43
CA VAL A 41 -14.17 -13.73 3.99
C VAL A 41 -14.69 -14.56 5.17
N LYS A 42 -13.82 -14.94 6.11
CA LYS A 42 -14.22 -15.66 7.34
C LYS A 42 -15.09 -14.80 8.28
N LEU A 43 -14.85 -13.50 8.30
CA LEU A 43 -15.70 -12.52 8.98
C LEU A 43 -17.07 -12.33 8.29
N GLY A 44 -17.24 -12.86 7.08
CA GLY A 44 -18.47 -12.77 6.30
C GLY A 44 -18.53 -11.57 5.36
N ARG A 45 -17.42 -10.83 5.20
CA ARG A 45 -17.33 -9.72 4.25
C ARG A 45 -17.09 -10.23 2.84
N LYS A 46 -17.63 -9.48 1.88
CA LYS A 46 -17.45 -9.70 0.46
C LYS A 46 -16.22 -8.96 -0.03
N VAL A 47 -15.23 -9.70 -0.53
CA VAL A 47 -13.93 -9.14 -0.92
C VAL A 47 -13.59 -9.55 -2.34
N ALA A 48 -13.05 -8.62 -3.12
CA ALA A 48 -12.39 -8.88 -4.38
C ALA A 48 -10.93 -8.42 -4.32
N VAL A 49 -10.02 -9.32 -4.71
CA VAL A 49 -8.60 -8.98 -4.89
C VAL A 49 -8.36 -8.64 -6.36
N ILE A 50 -7.67 -7.53 -6.58
CA ILE A 50 -7.32 -7.00 -7.90
C ILE A 50 -5.80 -7.00 -7.97
N ASN A 51 -5.24 -7.86 -8.83
CA ASN A 51 -3.80 -7.92 -9.04
C ASN A 51 -3.40 -6.94 -10.14
N LEU A 52 -2.58 -5.94 -9.78
CA LEU A 52 -1.97 -5.00 -10.70
C LEU A 52 -0.46 -5.20 -10.82
N ASP A 53 0.10 -6.29 -10.28
CA ASP A 53 1.49 -6.68 -10.53
C ASP A 53 1.57 -7.53 -11.82
N PRO A 54 2.18 -7.01 -12.90
CA PRO A 54 2.31 -7.74 -14.18
C PRO A 54 3.35 -8.87 -14.15
N ALA A 55 4.17 -8.96 -13.09
CA ALA A 55 5.24 -9.95 -12.97
C ALA A 55 4.88 -11.17 -12.10
N ASN A 56 3.66 -11.22 -11.56
CA ASN A 56 3.26 -12.27 -10.62
C ASN A 56 2.43 -13.37 -11.30
N ASP A 57 3.06 -14.50 -11.60
CA ASP A 57 2.40 -15.62 -12.30
C ASP A 57 1.61 -16.56 -11.38
N ASN A 58 2.00 -16.69 -10.11
CA ASN A 58 1.42 -17.65 -9.17
C ASN A 58 0.71 -16.93 -8.01
N LEU A 59 -0.57 -16.60 -8.22
CA LEU A 59 -1.39 -15.94 -7.22
C LEU A 59 -1.95 -16.96 -6.20
N PRO A 60 -1.73 -16.77 -4.88
CA PRO A 60 -2.21 -17.69 -3.84
C PRO A 60 -3.70 -17.47 -3.47
N TYR A 61 -4.42 -16.62 -4.19
CA TYR A 61 -5.80 -16.23 -3.89
C TYR A 61 -6.67 -16.14 -5.17
N PRO A 62 -8.00 -16.21 -5.04
CA PRO A 62 -8.91 -15.97 -6.17
C PRO A 62 -8.83 -14.49 -6.59
N CYS A 63 -8.17 -14.24 -7.72
CA CYS A 63 -8.05 -12.92 -8.30
C CYS A 63 -9.31 -12.58 -9.12
N ALA A 64 -9.98 -11.48 -8.78
CA ALA A 64 -11.20 -11.04 -9.47
C ALA A 64 -10.87 -10.29 -10.78
N VAL A 65 -9.75 -9.55 -10.78
CA VAL A 65 -9.25 -8.79 -11.93
C VAL A 65 -7.74 -8.89 -11.93
N ASN A 66 -7.17 -9.42 -13.02
CA ASN A 66 -5.73 -9.56 -13.15
C ASN A 66 -5.20 -8.67 -14.29
N MET A 67 -4.19 -7.85 -14.00
CA MET A 67 -3.53 -7.03 -15.02
C MET A 67 -2.87 -7.86 -16.13
N ALA A 68 -2.49 -9.11 -15.85
CA ALA A 68 -1.97 -10.03 -16.86
C ALA A 68 -2.97 -10.31 -18.01
N ASP A 69 -4.28 -10.07 -17.81
CA ASP A 69 -5.30 -10.19 -18.86
C ASP A 69 -5.25 -9.02 -19.86
N LEU A 70 -4.65 -7.89 -19.46
CA LEU A 70 -4.48 -6.69 -20.27
C LEU A 70 -3.08 -6.65 -20.90
N ILE A 71 -2.05 -6.86 -20.09
CA ILE A 71 -0.65 -6.79 -20.51
C ILE A 71 0.23 -7.66 -19.61
N ARG A 72 1.07 -8.49 -20.23
CA ARG A 72 2.06 -9.34 -19.52
C ARG A 72 3.45 -8.74 -19.65
N LEU A 73 4.23 -8.78 -18.57
CA LEU A 73 5.58 -8.21 -18.56
C LEU A 73 6.49 -8.88 -19.59
N ASP A 74 6.44 -10.21 -19.71
CA ASP A 74 7.29 -10.98 -20.62
C ASP A 74 7.08 -10.57 -22.08
N GLU A 75 5.81 -10.41 -22.50
CA GLU A 75 5.45 -9.99 -23.86
C GLU A 75 5.98 -8.59 -24.20
N VAL A 76 5.96 -7.69 -23.21
CA VAL A 76 6.49 -6.32 -23.36
C VAL A 76 8.01 -6.32 -23.48
N MET A 77 8.67 -7.12 -22.64
CA MET A 77 10.13 -7.25 -22.67
C MET A 77 10.61 -7.76 -24.03
N ASP A 78 9.94 -8.79 -24.57
CA ASP A 78 10.26 -9.37 -25.87
C ASP A 78 9.94 -8.40 -27.02
N TYR A 79 8.77 -7.76 -27.01
CA TYR A 79 8.32 -6.90 -28.11
C TYR A 79 9.11 -5.58 -28.20
N LEU A 80 9.38 -4.95 -27.05
CA LEU A 80 10.05 -3.65 -26.99
C LEU A 80 11.55 -3.75 -26.70
N SER A 81 12.09 -4.95 -26.49
CA SER A 81 13.48 -5.17 -26.08
C SER A 81 13.88 -4.35 -24.84
N LEU A 82 12.97 -4.26 -23.88
CA LEU A 82 13.17 -3.53 -22.62
C LEU A 82 13.67 -4.47 -21.52
N GLY A 83 14.48 -3.92 -20.60
CA GLY A 83 14.79 -4.62 -19.35
C GLY A 83 13.57 -4.71 -18.42
N PRO A 84 13.62 -5.53 -17.35
CA PRO A 84 12.47 -5.82 -16.49
C PRO A 84 11.87 -4.57 -15.84
N ASN A 85 12.70 -3.64 -15.36
CA ASN A 85 12.23 -2.39 -14.76
C ASN A 85 11.56 -1.46 -15.80
N GLY A 86 12.12 -1.40 -17.01
CA GLY A 86 11.56 -0.61 -18.11
C GLY A 86 10.23 -1.19 -18.61
N GLY A 87 10.16 -2.50 -18.73
CA GLY A 87 8.93 -3.22 -19.07
C GLY A 87 7.84 -3.01 -18.02
N LEU A 88 8.19 -3.02 -16.73
CA LEU A 88 7.24 -2.82 -15.63
C LEU A 88 6.68 -1.38 -15.60
N ILE A 89 7.53 -0.36 -15.84
CA ILE A 89 7.06 1.03 -16.01
C ILE A 89 6.10 1.13 -17.21
N TYR A 90 6.47 0.55 -18.35
CA TYR A 90 5.63 0.54 -19.54
C TYR A 90 4.28 -0.14 -19.28
N CYS A 91 4.27 -1.27 -18.58
CA CYS A 91 3.04 -1.96 -18.20
C CYS A 91 2.11 -1.05 -17.38
N MET A 92 2.67 -0.30 -16.42
CA MET A 92 1.88 0.64 -15.62
C MET A 92 1.35 1.82 -16.44
N GLU A 93 2.16 2.39 -17.34
CA GLU A 93 1.71 3.45 -18.26
C GLU A 93 0.62 2.97 -19.22
N TYR A 94 0.75 1.73 -19.70
CA TYR A 94 -0.26 1.10 -20.54
C TYR A 94 -1.57 0.90 -19.78
N LEU A 95 -1.51 0.44 -18.53
CA LEU A 95 -2.68 0.33 -17.64
C LEU A 95 -3.35 1.70 -17.45
N TYR A 96 -2.59 2.76 -17.23
CA TYR A 96 -3.16 4.10 -17.06
C TYR A 96 -3.79 4.65 -18.34
N THR A 97 -3.16 4.40 -19.49
CA THR A 97 -3.71 4.74 -20.81
C THR A 97 -5.05 4.02 -21.04
N HIS A 98 -5.12 2.74 -20.65
CA HIS A 98 -6.31 1.89 -20.75
C HIS A 98 -7.11 1.81 -19.44
N ARG A 99 -7.06 2.84 -18.59
CA ARG A 99 -7.74 2.85 -17.26
C ARG A 99 -9.25 2.60 -17.33
N CYS A 100 -9.88 2.85 -18.48
CA CYS A 100 -11.28 2.51 -18.74
C CYS A 100 -11.54 0.99 -18.66
N TRP A 101 -10.58 0.16 -19.04
CA TRP A 101 -10.65 -1.29 -18.87
C TRP A 101 -10.82 -1.63 -17.38
N LEU A 102 -9.97 -1.08 -16.51
CA LEU A 102 -10.04 -1.29 -15.07
C LEU A 102 -11.37 -0.79 -14.50
N ALA A 103 -11.80 0.41 -14.90
CA ALA A 103 -13.10 0.96 -14.52
C ALA A 103 -14.27 0.02 -14.87
N ASN A 104 -14.26 -0.55 -16.07
CA ASN A 104 -15.28 -1.50 -16.53
C ASN A 104 -15.25 -2.81 -15.73
N GLN A 105 -14.07 -3.32 -15.35
CA GLN A 105 -13.99 -4.52 -14.50
C GLN A 105 -14.56 -4.25 -13.11
N LEU A 106 -14.19 -3.12 -12.49
CA LEU A 106 -14.72 -2.71 -11.18
C LEU A 106 -16.23 -2.47 -11.20
N ALA A 107 -16.75 -1.94 -12.31
CA ALA A 107 -18.16 -1.76 -12.57
C ALA A 107 -18.94 -3.07 -12.54
N VAL A 108 -18.44 -4.09 -13.23
CA VAL A 108 -19.04 -5.44 -13.26
C VAL A 108 -19.03 -6.05 -11.85
N LEU A 109 -17.96 -5.86 -11.08
CA LEU A 109 -17.90 -6.32 -9.69
C LEU A 109 -18.96 -5.65 -8.82
N LYS A 110 -19.11 -4.32 -8.92
CA LYS A 110 -20.16 -3.58 -8.19
C LYS A 110 -21.57 -4.04 -8.56
N GLN A 111 -21.81 -4.37 -9.82
CA GLN A 111 -23.13 -4.86 -10.27
C GLN A 111 -23.46 -6.23 -9.68
N LYS A 112 -22.47 -7.11 -9.54
CA LYS A 112 -22.66 -8.42 -8.91
C LYS A 112 -22.85 -8.29 -7.40
N GLU A 113 -21.99 -7.50 -6.76
CA GLU A 113 -22.01 -7.30 -5.32
C GLU A 113 -21.89 -5.80 -4.98
N PRO A 114 -22.97 -5.14 -4.53
CA PRO A 114 -22.98 -3.68 -4.36
C PRO A 114 -22.11 -3.17 -3.20
N LYS A 115 -21.70 -4.06 -2.29
CA LYS A 115 -20.93 -3.75 -1.07
C LYS A 115 -19.56 -4.45 -1.04
N ILE A 116 -19.00 -4.73 -2.20
CA ILE A 116 -17.73 -5.44 -2.29
C ILE A 116 -16.58 -4.57 -1.77
N TYR A 117 -15.71 -5.16 -0.96
CA TYR A 117 -14.46 -4.56 -0.49
C TYR A 117 -13.34 -4.89 -1.45
N LEU A 118 -12.53 -3.89 -1.83
CA LEU A 118 -11.48 -4.05 -2.84
C LEU A 118 -10.09 -4.12 -2.19
N ILE A 119 -9.30 -5.11 -2.56
CA ILE A 119 -7.87 -5.18 -2.21
C ILE A 119 -7.07 -5.08 -3.50
N PHE A 120 -6.26 -4.04 -3.65
CA PHE A 120 -5.36 -3.89 -4.79
C PHE A 120 -3.96 -4.36 -4.40
N ASP A 121 -3.47 -5.41 -5.05
CA ASP A 121 -2.06 -5.82 -4.97
C ASP A 121 -1.28 -5.08 -6.06
N LEU A 122 -0.29 -4.29 -5.65
CA LEU A 122 0.51 -3.47 -6.56
C LEU A 122 1.96 -3.99 -6.68
N PRO A 123 2.63 -3.70 -7.80
CA PRO A 123 4.00 -4.17 -8.06
C PRO A 123 5.00 -3.78 -6.97
N GLY A 124 6.03 -4.61 -6.76
CA GLY A 124 6.97 -4.38 -5.66
C GLY A 124 7.96 -3.21 -5.81
N GLN A 125 8.10 -2.64 -7.00
CA GLN A 125 9.15 -1.64 -7.27
C GLN A 125 8.85 -0.29 -6.59
N VAL A 126 9.78 0.19 -5.76
CA VAL A 126 9.61 1.38 -4.93
C VAL A 126 9.54 2.65 -5.77
N GLU A 127 10.27 2.68 -6.89
CA GLU A 127 10.38 3.81 -7.82
C GLU A 127 9.02 4.21 -8.41
N LEU A 128 8.09 3.26 -8.52
CA LEU A 128 6.74 3.52 -8.97
C LEU A 128 5.96 4.42 -8.00
N TYR A 129 6.27 4.34 -6.70
CA TYR A 129 5.59 5.08 -5.64
C TYR A 129 6.29 6.37 -5.25
N THR A 130 7.58 6.52 -5.57
CA THR A 130 8.44 7.63 -5.13
C THR A 130 8.90 8.59 -6.22
N HIS A 131 8.90 8.17 -7.49
CA HIS A 131 9.37 9.02 -8.59
C HIS A 131 8.41 9.05 -9.77
N HIS A 132 7.80 7.91 -10.11
CA HIS A 132 7.01 7.82 -11.32
C HIS A 132 5.60 8.43 -11.16
N PRO A 133 5.16 9.34 -12.06
CA PRO A 133 3.86 10.00 -11.92
C PRO A 133 2.68 9.06 -12.19
N CYS A 134 2.89 7.93 -12.88
CA CYS A 134 1.80 7.02 -13.28
C CYS A 134 0.96 6.52 -12.10
N MET A 135 1.59 6.08 -11.00
CA MET A 135 0.85 5.60 -9.82
C MET A 135 -0.01 6.71 -9.20
N ARG A 136 0.54 7.93 -9.09
CA ARG A 136 -0.19 9.08 -8.59
C ARG A 136 -1.39 9.39 -9.49
N GLN A 137 -1.22 9.36 -10.81
CA GLN A 137 -2.30 9.60 -11.76
C GLN A 137 -3.39 8.52 -11.66
N LEU A 138 -3.00 7.25 -11.54
CA LEU A 138 -3.92 6.13 -11.35
C LEU A 138 -4.70 6.27 -10.04
N VAL A 139 -4.03 6.55 -8.91
CA VAL A 139 -4.69 6.75 -7.61
C VAL A 139 -5.66 7.95 -7.68
N CYS A 140 -5.28 9.06 -8.30
CA CYS A 140 -6.18 10.20 -8.45
C CYS A 140 -7.42 9.88 -9.32
N PHE A 141 -7.25 9.08 -10.38
CA PHE A 141 -8.37 8.57 -11.16
C PHE A 141 -9.29 7.66 -10.32
N LEU A 142 -8.72 6.82 -9.47
CA LEU A 142 -9.49 5.93 -8.59
C LEU A 142 -10.26 6.71 -7.51
N THR A 143 -9.68 7.72 -6.85
CA THR A 143 -10.25 8.32 -5.64
C THR A 143 -10.94 9.68 -5.80
N ASP A 144 -10.84 10.36 -6.94
CA ASP A 144 -11.37 11.73 -7.15
C ASP A 144 -10.67 12.85 -6.36
N LYS A 145 -9.36 12.71 -6.08
CA LYS A 145 -8.56 13.84 -5.58
C LYS A 145 -8.06 14.67 -6.76
N PRO A 146 -8.39 15.97 -6.87
CA PRO A 146 -7.82 16.81 -7.92
C PRO A 146 -6.31 16.85 -7.74
N THR A 147 -5.58 16.34 -8.72
CA THR A 147 -4.13 16.54 -8.79
C THR A 147 -3.85 18.03 -8.87
N ASN A 148 -2.94 18.54 -8.04
CA ASN A 148 -2.35 19.87 -8.22
C ASN A 148 -1.75 20.07 -9.63
N LEU A 149 -1.56 19.00 -10.43
CA LEU A 149 -1.16 19.09 -11.84
C LEU A 149 -2.14 19.88 -12.71
N LYS A 150 -3.45 19.93 -12.38
CA LYS A 150 -4.38 20.78 -13.14
C LYS A 150 -4.06 22.27 -12.98
N LYS A 151 -3.52 22.72 -11.85
CA LYS A 151 -3.08 24.13 -11.68
C LYS A 151 -1.90 24.49 -12.60
N GLU A 152 -0.96 23.59 -12.84
CA GLU A 152 0.19 23.86 -13.71
C GLU A 152 -0.17 23.86 -15.20
N LYS A 153 -1.00 22.91 -15.66
CA LYS A 153 -1.48 22.90 -17.06
C LYS A 153 -2.46 24.03 -17.36
N GLN A 154 -3.31 24.42 -16.40
CA GLN A 154 -4.28 25.50 -16.62
C GLN A 154 -3.60 26.87 -16.63
N LEU A 155 -2.50 27.04 -15.89
CA LEU A 155 -1.69 28.26 -15.92
C LEU A 155 -0.91 28.43 -17.24
N SER A 156 -0.49 27.33 -17.89
CA SER A 156 0.18 27.39 -19.20
C SER A 156 -0.78 27.51 -20.39
N LEU A 157 -2.00 26.98 -20.28
CA LEU A 157 -3.05 27.09 -21.32
C LEU A 157 -3.71 28.48 -21.37
N LEU A 158 -3.74 29.23 -20.26
CA LEU A 158 -4.24 30.61 -20.22
C LEU A 158 -3.31 31.61 -20.96
N THR A 159 -2.08 31.21 -21.30
CA THR A 159 -1.10 32.03 -22.02
C THR A 159 -1.11 31.88 -23.55
N SER A 160 -1.94 31.01 -24.13
CA SER A 160 -2.04 30.85 -25.58
C SER A 160 -3.48 31.00 -26.06
N THR A 161 -3.93 32.26 -26.15
CA THR A 161 -5.16 32.59 -26.88
C THR A 161 -4.91 32.62 -28.38
N GLN A 162 -5.89 32.09 -29.12
CA GLN A 162 -6.24 32.30 -30.53
C GLN A 162 -5.71 31.29 -31.57
N THR A 163 -6.61 30.39 -32.01
CA THR A 163 -7.27 30.53 -33.32
C THR A 163 -8.40 29.51 -33.48
N SER A 164 -9.46 29.97 -34.14
CA SER A 164 -10.73 29.32 -34.41
C SER A 164 -10.62 28.18 -35.43
N SER A 165 -11.06 26.98 -35.05
CA SER A 165 -11.80 26.08 -35.95
C SER A 165 -12.51 25.01 -35.10
N SER A 166 -13.76 24.76 -35.43
CA SER A 166 -14.68 23.84 -34.77
C SER A 166 -14.13 22.41 -34.67
N PRO A 167 -14.19 21.73 -33.51
CA PRO A 167 -14.04 20.29 -33.46
C PRO A 167 -15.38 19.59 -33.24
N LEU A 168 -15.57 18.53 -34.02
CA LEU A 168 -16.53 17.46 -33.77
C LEU A 168 -16.42 17.00 -32.31
N LEU A 169 -17.56 16.76 -31.66
CA LEU A 169 -17.65 16.26 -30.28
C LEU A 169 -16.73 15.03 -30.12
N PRO A 170 -15.66 15.09 -29.32
CA PRO A 170 -14.84 13.93 -29.06
C PRO A 170 -15.60 13.02 -28.09
N GLU A 171 -15.61 11.72 -28.38
CA GLU A 171 -16.19 10.66 -27.54
C GLU A 171 -15.57 10.60 -26.12
N ASP A 172 -14.53 11.41 -25.86
CA ASP A 172 -13.89 11.63 -24.56
C ASP A 172 -14.78 12.35 -23.53
N GLU A 173 -15.85 13.05 -23.93
CA GLU A 173 -16.73 13.78 -23.00
C GLU A 173 -17.68 12.89 -22.18
N LEU A 174 -17.74 11.58 -22.49
CA LEU A 174 -18.65 10.62 -21.83
C LEU A 174 -17.90 9.64 -20.92
N MET A 175 -16.71 9.99 -20.43
CA MET A 175 -15.94 9.17 -19.51
C MET A 175 -16.03 9.73 -18.09
N PRO A 176 -16.30 8.91 -17.06
CA PRO A 176 -16.18 9.37 -15.69
C PRO A 176 -14.73 9.81 -15.45
N ASN A 177 -14.53 11.08 -15.11
CA ASN A 177 -13.21 11.65 -14.82
C ASN A 177 -12.52 10.97 -13.63
N SER A 178 -13.30 10.28 -12.80
CA SER A 178 -12.87 9.59 -11.59
C SER A 178 -13.89 8.53 -11.17
N LEU A 179 -13.44 7.53 -10.40
CA LEU A 179 -14.29 6.42 -9.93
C LEU A 179 -14.84 6.62 -8.51
N HIS A 180 -14.38 7.65 -7.78
CA HIS A 180 -14.81 7.99 -6.42
C HIS A 180 -14.71 6.78 -5.46
N LEU A 181 -13.55 6.14 -5.43
CA LEU A 181 -13.26 5.05 -4.50
C LEU A 181 -12.69 5.60 -3.18
N HIS A 182 -13.14 5.02 -2.08
CA HIS A 182 -12.60 5.29 -0.75
C HIS A 182 -11.44 4.33 -0.48
N LEU A 183 -10.23 4.76 -0.84
CA LEU A 183 -9.02 3.95 -0.73
C LEU A 183 -8.09 4.45 0.38
N THR A 184 -7.53 3.51 1.12
CA THR A 184 -6.40 3.74 2.04
C THR A 184 -5.19 2.96 1.54
N SER A 185 -4.01 3.57 1.59
CA SER A 185 -2.76 2.88 1.29
C SER A 185 -2.29 2.07 2.49
N VAL A 186 -2.04 0.79 2.28
CA VAL A 186 -1.39 -0.08 3.25
C VAL A 186 0.05 -0.24 2.82
N HIS A 187 0.98 0.36 3.55
CA HIS A 187 2.40 0.34 3.24
C HIS A 187 3.12 -0.72 4.06
N LEU A 188 3.49 -1.83 3.42
CA LEU A 188 4.19 -2.95 4.04
C LEU A 188 5.70 -2.77 3.94
N VAL A 189 6.33 -2.75 5.10
CA VAL A 189 7.78 -2.67 5.31
C VAL A 189 8.24 -3.94 5.99
N ASP A 190 9.32 -4.55 5.49
CA ASP A 190 9.91 -5.73 6.12
C ASP A 190 10.54 -5.38 7.49
N SER A 191 10.23 -6.16 8.53
CA SER A 191 10.80 -5.97 9.86
C SER A 191 12.33 -6.07 9.90
N HIS A 192 12.96 -6.77 8.95
CA HIS A 192 14.41 -6.86 8.83
C HIS A 192 15.09 -5.48 8.71
N TYR A 193 14.40 -4.44 8.21
CA TYR A 193 14.96 -3.09 8.15
C TYR A 193 15.19 -2.47 9.54
N CYS A 194 14.57 -2.99 10.61
CA CYS A 194 14.81 -2.54 11.98
C CYS A 194 16.15 -3.04 12.55
N SER A 195 16.83 -3.98 11.88
CA SER A 195 18.13 -4.51 12.31
C SER A 195 19.25 -3.48 12.31
N ASP A 196 19.16 -2.46 11.46
CA ASP A 196 20.18 -1.43 11.32
C ASP A 196 19.54 -0.04 11.29
N ALA A 197 20.16 0.89 11.99
CA ALA A 197 19.72 2.28 12.09
C ALA A 197 19.65 2.97 10.72
N GLY A 198 20.64 2.74 9.86
CA GLY A 198 20.69 3.35 8.53
C GLY A 198 19.58 2.82 7.62
N LYS A 199 19.37 1.51 7.63
CA LYS A 199 18.26 0.85 6.93
C LYS A 199 16.90 1.37 7.39
N PHE A 200 16.70 1.50 8.70
CA PHE A 200 15.44 1.99 9.26
C PHE A 200 15.16 3.44 8.85
N ILE A 201 16.14 4.34 8.96
CA ILE A 201 15.98 5.74 8.53
C ILE A 201 15.62 5.83 7.03
N ALA A 202 16.32 5.07 6.18
CA ALA A 202 16.01 5.02 4.74
C ALA A 202 14.58 4.53 4.47
N CYS A 203 14.11 3.56 5.25
CA CYS A 203 12.76 3.05 5.16
C CYS A 203 11.70 4.08 5.56
N VAL A 204 11.93 4.80 6.67
CA VAL A 204 11.02 5.87 7.13
C VAL A 204 10.94 6.98 6.08
N LEU A 205 12.06 7.39 5.49
CA LEU A 205 12.08 8.37 4.40
C LEU A 205 11.33 7.90 3.16
N THR A 206 11.50 6.63 2.79
CA THR A 206 10.79 6.03 1.65
C THR A 206 9.28 6.01 1.90
N SER A 207 8.86 5.66 3.12
CA SER A 207 7.47 5.69 3.56
C SER A 207 6.88 7.10 3.49
N LEU A 208 7.60 8.09 4.01
CA LEU A 208 7.20 9.49 3.97
C LEU A 208 7.08 10.01 2.53
N SER A 209 8.03 9.65 1.66
CA SER A 209 8.00 10.01 0.24
C SER A 209 6.76 9.44 -0.46
N ALA A 210 6.46 8.15 -0.24
CA ALA A 210 5.28 7.50 -0.79
C ALA A 210 3.97 8.15 -0.31
N MET A 211 3.89 8.52 0.98
CA MET A 211 2.74 9.23 1.53
C MET A 211 2.48 10.56 0.82
N LEU A 212 3.53 11.36 0.65
CA LEU A 212 3.43 12.66 0.00
C LEU A 212 3.02 12.51 -1.47
N GLN A 213 3.56 11.52 -2.16
CA GLN A 213 3.30 11.29 -3.58
C GLN A 213 1.89 10.77 -3.86
N LEU A 214 1.41 9.79 -3.10
CA LEU A 214 0.08 9.20 -3.29
C LEU A 214 -1.02 10.09 -2.72
N SER A 215 -0.71 10.91 -1.70
CA SER A 215 -1.65 11.88 -1.11
C SER A 215 -2.98 11.26 -0.66
N ILE A 216 -3.00 9.98 -0.28
CA ILE A 216 -4.15 9.28 0.33
C ILE A 216 -3.86 8.99 1.81
N PRO A 217 -4.83 8.54 2.62
CA PRO A 217 -4.51 8.04 3.96
C PRO A 217 -3.57 6.84 3.86
N HIS A 218 -2.53 6.77 4.70
CA HIS A 218 -1.59 5.66 4.77
C HIS A 218 -1.64 4.98 6.13
N VAL A 219 -1.59 3.66 6.13
CA VAL A 219 -1.32 2.82 7.30
C VAL A 219 -0.01 2.11 7.01
N ASN A 220 1.06 2.44 7.73
CA ASN A 220 2.33 1.72 7.59
C ASN A 220 2.34 0.52 8.51
N ILE A 221 2.89 -0.57 8.01
CA ILE A 221 2.90 -1.86 8.67
C ILE A 221 4.31 -2.42 8.59
N LEU A 222 4.84 -2.85 9.73
CA LEU A 222 6.02 -3.69 9.82
C LEU A 222 5.58 -5.15 9.71
N SER A 223 5.82 -5.75 8.55
CA SER A 223 5.51 -7.16 8.26
C SER A 223 6.59 -8.09 8.78
N LYS A 224 6.27 -9.38 8.85
CA LYS A 224 7.19 -10.44 9.31
C LYS A 224 7.70 -10.19 10.73
N ALA A 225 6.80 -9.74 11.62
CA ALA A 225 7.16 -9.49 13.00
C ALA A 225 7.67 -10.76 13.72
N ASP A 226 7.22 -11.94 13.29
CA ASP A 226 7.66 -13.26 13.73
C ASP A 226 9.15 -13.53 13.48
N LEU A 227 9.72 -12.93 12.43
CA LEU A 227 11.13 -13.13 12.07
C LEU A 227 12.08 -12.20 12.81
N ILE A 228 11.57 -11.17 13.49
CA ILE A 228 12.39 -10.20 14.23
C ILE A 228 13.29 -10.90 15.24
N GLU A 229 12.74 -11.85 16.00
CA GLU A 229 13.47 -12.61 17.01
C GLU A 229 14.61 -13.44 16.40
N GLN A 230 14.49 -13.80 15.11
CA GLN A 230 15.51 -14.58 14.38
C GLN A 230 16.64 -13.69 13.83
N TYR A 231 16.40 -12.38 13.67
CA TYR A 231 17.38 -11.45 13.10
C TYR A 231 18.41 -10.92 14.10
N GLY A 232 18.21 -11.15 15.40
CA GLY A 232 19.17 -10.82 16.46
C GLY A 232 18.52 -10.15 17.67
N GLU A 233 19.33 -9.83 18.69
CA GLU A 233 18.89 -8.99 19.80
C GLU A 233 18.63 -7.57 19.27
N LEU A 234 17.36 -7.14 19.31
CA LEU A 234 17.02 -5.75 19.05
C LEU A 234 17.55 -4.89 20.20
N ASP A 235 18.31 -3.85 19.86
CA ASP A 235 18.87 -2.95 20.87
C ASP A 235 17.84 -2.00 21.49
N PHE A 236 16.65 -1.91 20.87
CA PHE A 236 15.53 -1.12 21.36
C PHE A 236 14.26 -1.96 21.38
N ASN A 237 13.35 -1.61 22.29
CA ASN A 237 12.01 -2.17 22.30
C ASN A 237 11.31 -1.91 20.96
N LEU A 238 10.45 -2.82 20.54
CA LEU A 238 9.63 -2.67 19.33
C LEU A 238 8.79 -1.39 19.32
N ASP A 239 8.42 -0.89 20.50
CA ASP A 239 7.70 0.37 20.69
C ASP A 239 8.49 1.57 20.11
N PHE A 240 9.82 1.54 20.19
CA PHE A 240 10.68 2.57 19.61
C PHE A 240 10.52 2.65 18.09
N PHE A 241 10.51 1.50 17.42
CA PHE A 241 10.41 1.42 15.95
C PHE A 241 8.97 1.64 15.46
N THR A 242 7.97 1.23 16.24
CA THR A 242 6.56 1.35 15.85
C THR A 242 6.04 2.78 16.00
N GLU A 243 6.37 3.44 17.10
CA GLU A 243 5.99 4.84 17.35
C GLU A 243 6.98 5.83 16.73
N VAL A 244 8.09 5.34 16.16
CA VAL A 244 9.16 6.17 15.59
C VAL A 244 9.58 7.24 16.61
N LEU A 245 9.93 6.76 17.81
CA LEU A 245 10.43 7.59 18.90
C LEU A 245 11.78 8.20 18.54
N ASP A 246 12.35 9.00 19.44
CA ASP A 246 13.45 9.91 19.14
C ASP A 246 14.59 9.29 18.30
N LEU A 247 14.66 9.65 17.02
CA LEU A 247 15.60 9.08 16.06
C LEU A 247 17.03 9.62 16.25
N HIS A 248 17.22 10.64 17.09
CA HIS A 248 18.55 11.12 17.46
C HIS A 248 19.40 10.00 18.08
N TYR A 249 18.79 9.09 18.83
CA TYR A 249 19.48 7.92 19.39
C TYR A 249 20.07 6.99 18.31
N LEU A 250 19.43 6.93 17.14
CA LEU A 250 19.94 6.15 16.01
C LEU A 250 21.15 6.82 15.34
N ILE A 251 21.20 8.16 15.34
CA ILE A 251 22.34 8.93 14.80
C ILE A 251 23.59 8.68 15.65
N ASP A 252 23.45 8.78 16.98
CA ASP A 252 24.57 8.53 17.91
C ASP A 252 25.16 7.13 17.71
N ARG A 253 24.30 6.16 17.39
CA ARG A 253 24.73 4.80 17.10
C ARG A 253 25.40 4.66 15.74
N LEU A 254 24.87 5.27 14.68
CA LEU A 254 25.51 5.30 13.37
C LEU A 254 26.95 5.84 13.44
N HIS A 255 27.23 6.74 14.39
CA HIS A 255 28.58 7.22 14.65
C HIS A 255 29.44 6.20 15.42
N LYS A 256 28.87 5.50 16.42
CA LYS A 256 29.58 4.46 17.20
C LYS A 256 29.98 3.26 16.34
N THR A 257 29.10 2.74 15.51
CA THR A 257 29.38 1.55 14.67
C THR A 257 30.51 1.77 13.66
N LYS A 258 30.81 3.03 13.29
CA LYS A 258 31.94 3.38 12.43
C LYS A 258 33.26 3.52 13.20
N SER A 259 33.19 3.84 14.49
CA SER A 259 34.36 3.97 15.36
C SER A 259 34.94 2.60 15.75
N ASP A 260 34.07 1.60 16.00
CA ASP A 260 34.50 0.27 16.46
C ASP A 260 35.06 -0.63 15.33
N ASN A 261 34.85 -0.28 14.05
CA ASN A 261 35.39 -1.05 12.92
C ASN A 261 36.85 -0.68 12.56
N ASN A 262 37.46 0.29 13.25
CA ASN A 262 38.81 0.80 12.96
C ASN A 262 39.75 0.70 14.17
N ASP A 263 39.89 -0.49 14.76
CA ASP A 263 40.96 -0.81 15.73
C ASP A 263 42.36 -0.95 15.09
N ASN A 264 42.63 -0.25 13.98
CA ASN A 264 43.99 -0.13 13.44
C ASN A 264 44.37 1.35 13.35
N ASP A 265 45.30 1.69 14.24
CA ASP A 265 45.97 2.97 14.41
C ASP A 265 46.37 3.65 13.08
N ASP A 266 45.67 4.74 12.73
CA ASP A 266 46.26 5.98 12.18
C ASP A 266 45.15 7.00 11.91
N VAL A 267 44.88 7.84 12.91
CA VAL A 267 43.90 8.93 12.84
C VAL A 267 44.43 10.02 11.90
N THR A 268 44.05 9.97 10.62
CA THR A 268 44.18 11.14 9.76
C THR A 268 42.99 12.08 10.01
N ASN A 269 43.27 13.34 10.34
CA ASN A 269 42.30 14.43 10.57
C ASN A 269 41.28 14.66 9.42
N SER A 270 41.42 13.95 8.30
CA SER A 270 40.50 13.95 7.15
C SER A 270 39.21 13.15 7.42
N GLN A 271 39.28 12.03 8.15
CA GLN A 271 38.11 11.17 8.42
C GLN A 271 37.13 11.81 9.41
N LEU A 272 37.64 12.45 10.48
CA LEU A 272 36.82 13.22 11.44
C LEU A 272 36.03 14.36 10.78
N LEU A 273 36.57 14.96 9.71
CA LEU A 273 35.89 15.98 8.92
C LEU A 273 34.80 15.38 8.02
N SER A 274 34.95 14.13 7.58
CA SER A 274 33.90 13.42 6.84
C SER A 274 32.78 12.96 7.77
N ASP A 275 33.10 12.53 8.99
CA ASP A 275 32.13 12.14 10.00
C ASP A 275 31.25 13.32 10.41
N CYS A 276 31.85 14.48 10.71
CA CYS A 276 31.10 15.71 10.99
C CYS A 276 30.20 16.19 9.82
N LYS A 277 30.58 15.91 8.57
CA LYS A 277 29.77 16.29 7.39
C LYS A 277 28.50 15.45 7.29
N TYR A 278 28.61 14.13 7.48
CA TYR A 278 27.44 13.25 7.43
C TYR A 278 26.58 13.36 8.68
N THR A 279 27.16 13.67 9.84
CA THR A 279 26.40 13.93 11.08
C THR A 279 25.38 15.04 10.88
N ARG A 280 25.78 16.19 10.32
CA ARG A 280 24.85 17.31 10.07
C ARG A 280 23.73 16.96 9.10
N LEU A 281 24.03 16.15 8.09
CA LEU A 281 23.03 15.69 7.13
C LEU A 281 22.04 14.72 7.78
N ASN A 282 22.54 13.71 8.50
CA ASN A 282 21.71 12.74 9.20
C ASN A 282 20.82 13.42 10.25
N GLN A 283 21.38 14.42 10.95
CA GLN A 283 20.65 15.26 11.88
C GLN A 283 19.50 15.99 11.20
N ALA A 284 19.77 16.71 10.10
CA ALA A 284 18.72 17.40 9.35
C ALA A 284 17.65 16.45 8.77
N ILE A 285 18.03 15.23 8.41
CA ILE A 285 17.10 14.18 7.96
C ILE A 285 16.19 13.73 9.10
N VAL A 286 16.75 13.47 10.28
CA VAL A 286 15.99 13.06 11.45
C VAL A 286 15.05 14.19 11.91
N ASP A 287 15.56 15.42 11.96
CA ASP A 287 14.76 16.60 12.30
C ASP A 287 13.56 16.70 11.35
N LEU A 288 13.76 16.50 10.04
CA LEU A 288 12.69 16.52 9.05
C LEU A 288 11.64 15.42 9.30
N ILE A 289 12.07 14.22 9.67
CA ILE A 289 11.15 13.09 9.95
C ILE A 289 10.34 13.40 11.21
N GLN A 290 11.00 13.88 12.27
CA GLN A 290 10.37 14.18 13.55
C GLN A 290 9.42 15.37 13.47
N ASP A 291 9.83 16.45 12.80
CA ASP A 291 8.99 17.63 12.59
C ASP A 291 7.72 17.30 11.82
N ARG A 292 7.77 16.29 10.94
CA ARG A 292 6.60 15.83 10.21
C ARG A 292 5.75 14.85 11.03
N SER A 293 6.32 14.03 11.93
CA SER A 293 5.59 13.10 12.83
C SER A 293 4.43 12.34 12.15
N LEU A 294 4.54 12.05 10.85
CA LEU A 294 3.48 11.45 10.04
C LEU A 294 3.56 9.93 9.99
N VAL A 295 4.69 9.36 10.42
CA VAL A 295 5.01 7.95 10.20
C VAL A 295 4.89 7.20 11.52
N GLN A 296 3.85 6.39 11.63
CA GLN A 296 3.70 5.36 12.65
C GLN A 296 3.60 4.01 11.95
N PHE A 297 4.13 2.96 12.57
CA PHE A 297 4.02 1.60 12.09
C PHE A 297 3.18 0.72 13.02
N LEU A 298 2.38 -0.16 12.43
CA LEU A 298 1.72 -1.26 13.11
C LEU A 298 2.52 -2.54 12.90
N LEU A 299 2.75 -3.32 13.95
CA LEU A 299 3.30 -4.66 13.82
C LEU A 299 2.27 -5.60 13.17
N LEU A 300 2.77 -6.45 12.27
CA LEU A 300 2.01 -7.50 11.62
C LEU A 300 2.80 -8.81 11.61
N ASP A 301 2.25 -9.78 12.32
CA ASP A 301 2.47 -11.21 12.07
C ASP A 301 1.21 -11.75 11.38
N ILE A 302 1.41 -12.45 10.26
CA ILE A 302 0.32 -13.02 9.45
C ILE A 302 -0.34 -14.21 10.17
N GLN A 303 0.38 -14.86 11.08
CA GLN A 303 -0.15 -15.98 11.88
C GLN A 303 -1.03 -15.49 13.04
N ASP A 304 -0.78 -14.29 13.55
CA ASP A 304 -1.57 -13.72 14.64
C ASP A 304 -2.82 -12.99 14.16
N LEU A 305 -3.97 -13.56 14.49
CA LEU A 305 -5.29 -12.98 14.18
C LEU A 305 -5.52 -11.63 14.85
N SER A 306 -4.90 -11.37 16.00
CA SER A 306 -5.04 -10.11 16.74
C SER A 306 -4.38 -8.96 15.98
N HIS A 307 -3.18 -9.20 15.43
CA HIS A 307 -2.48 -8.25 14.58
C HIS A 307 -3.26 -7.97 13.28
N MET A 308 -3.76 -9.02 12.63
CA MET A 308 -4.60 -8.90 11.44
C MET A 308 -5.87 -8.07 11.68
N GLU A 309 -6.54 -8.31 12.82
CA GLU A 309 -7.71 -7.54 13.21
C GLU A 309 -7.37 -6.07 13.46
N ARG A 310 -6.28 -5.80 14.18
CA ARG A 310 -5.83 -4.43 14.43
C ARG A 310 -5.60 -3.69 13.13
N VAL A 311 -4.85 -4.29 12.20
CA VAL A 311 -4.63 -3.71 10.87
C VAL A 311 -5.94 -3.42 10.15
N MET A 312 -6.86 -4.39 10.10
CA MET A 312 -8.17 -4.23 9.47
C MET A 312 -8.96 -3.04 10.07
N ARG A 313 -8.98 -2.90 11.40
CA ARG A 313 -9.66 -1.77 12.06
C ARG A 313 -9.03 -0.42 11.73
N TYR A 314 -7.71 -0.33 11.68
CA TYR A 314 -7.02 0.91 11.30
C TYR A 314 -7.31 1.29 9.84
N VAL A 315 -7.29 0.31 8.93
CA VAL A 315 -7.62 0.52 7.51
C VAL A 315 -9.07 0.94 7.34
N ASP A 316 -10.01 0.27 8.03
CA ASP A 316 -11.44 0.59 7.98
C ASP A 316 -11.77 1.97 8.59
N ARG A 317 -10.99 2.39 9.59
CA ARG A 317 -11.10 3.74 10.16
C ARG A 317 -10.57 4.78 9.18
N ALA A 318 -9.47 4.50 8.50
CA ALA A 318 -8.81 5.40 7.56
C ALA A 318 -9.59 5.58 6.24
N ASN A 319 -10.18 4.49 5.71
CA ASN A 319 -11.01 4.55 4.51
C ASN A 319 -12.44 5.05 4.79
N GLY A 320 -12.85 5.10 6.06
CA GLY A 320 -14.18 5.52 6.50
C GLY A 320 -15.26 4.43 6.38
N TYR A 321 -14.87 3.17 6.15
CA TYR A 321 -15.77 2.02 6.02
C TYR A 321 -16.61 1.81 7.29
N VAL A 322 -16.03 2.07 8.46
CA VAL A 322 -16.75 2.03 9.76
C VAL A 322 -17.92 3.03 9.81
N PHE A 323 -17.85 4.13 9.06
CA PHE A 323 -18.91 5.14 8.99
C PHE A 323 -19.91 4.89 7.85
N GLY A 324 -19.72 3.80 7.10
CA GLY A 324 -20.60 3.42 6.01
C GLY A 324 -22.03 3.14 6.53
N PRO A 325 -23.08 3.52 5.78
CA PRO A 325 -24.47 3.51 6.25
C PRO A 325 -25.06 2.12 6.53
N SER A 326 -24.28 1.04 6.48
CA SER A 326 -24.84 -0.31 6.46
C SER A 326 -24.04 -1.44 7.09
N GLU A 327 -22.84 -1.21 7.60
CA GLU A 327 -22.21 -2.13 8.56
C GLU A 327 -22.19 -1.46 9.93
N GLN A 328 -23.10 -1.94 10.79
CA GLN A 328 -23.24 -1.60 12.21
C GLN A 328 -23.69 -0.17 12.51
N HIS A 329 -25.01 0.02 12.50
CA HIS A 329 -25.70 1.06 13.27
C HIS A 329 -25.59 0.85 14.81
N ASN A 330 -24.50 0.26 15.31
CA ASN A 330 -24.23 0.29 16.73
C ASN A 330 -23.58 1.64 17.00
N LEU A 331 -24.36 2.57 17.56
CA LEU A 331 -23.84 3.84 18.10
C LEU A 331 -22.57 3.60 18.94
N GLN A 332 -22.49 2.43 19.58
CA GLN A 332 -21.34 1.92 20.30
C GLN A 332 -20.08 1.71 19.43
N SER A 333 -20.16 1.10 18.23
CA SER A 333 -18.97 0.93 17.35
C SER A 333 -18.46 2.28 16.83
N LEU A 334 -19.38 3.18 16.46
CA LEU A 334 -19.05 4.55 16.08
C LEU A 334 -18.42 5.34 17.24
N LEU A 335 -18.97 5.22 18.45
CA LEU A 335 -18.41 5.82 19.66
C LEU A 335 -17.05 5.19 20.04
N HIS A 336 -16.84 3.89 19.83
CA HIS A 336 -15.55 3.24 20.05
C HIS A 336 -14.49 3.77 19.07
N SER A 337 -14.81 3.85 17.77
CA SER A 337 -13.90 4.42 16.77
C SER A 337 -13.61 5.90 16.98
N ALA A 338 -14.56 6.66 17.54
CA ALA A 338 -14.38 8.08 17.87
C ALA A 338 -13.62 8.31 19.19
N SER A 339 -13.80 7.46 20.21
CA SER A 339 -13.21 7.62 21.54
C SER A 339 -11.79 7.08 21.67
N GLY A 340 -11.32 6.27 20.71
CA GLY A 340 -9.97 5.69 20.74
C GLY A 340 -9.77 4.63 21.82
N VAL A 341 -10.84 4.22 22.51
CA VAL A 341 -10.79 3.17 23.54
C VAL A 341 -10.93 1.80 22.88
N GLU A 342 -9.88 1.00 22.95
CA GLU A 342 -9.82 -0.38 22.48
C GLU A 342 -10.63 -1.31 23.39
N LEU A 343 -11.93 -1.44 23.11
CA LEU A 343 -12.71 -2.57 23.63
C LEU A 343 -12.87 -3.57 22.49
N ALA A 344 -12.17 -4.70 22.61
CA ALA A 344 -12.26 -5.80 21.64
C ALA A 344 -13.71 -6.32 21.61
N PRO A 345 -14.43 -6.23 20.49
CA PRO A 345 -15.68 -6.96 20.35
C PRO A 345 -15.36 -8.44 20.06
N ASP A 346 -16.25 -9.36 20.43
CA ASP A 346 -16.15 -10.84 20.39
C ASP A 346 -15.76 -11.50 19.04
N TRP A 347 -15.39 -10.73 18.01
CA TRP A 347 -15.00 -11.21 16.69
C TRP A 347 -13.74 -12.08 16.72
N VAL A 348 -12.79 -11.80 17.61
CA VAL A 348 -11.58 -12.63 17.80
C VAL A 348 -11.99 -14.05 18.18
N GLY A 349 -12.93 -14.21 19.11
CA GLY A 349 -13.46 -15.52 19.49
C GLY A 349 -14.15 -16.22 18.33
N MET A 350 -15.01 -15.51 17.58
CA MET A 350 -15.71 -16.07 16.41
C MET A 350 -14.76 -16.50 15.28
N VAL A 351 -13.69 -15.74 15.01
CA VAL A 351 -12.70 -16.08 13.99
C VAL A 351 -11.77 -17.19 14.46
N GLN A 352 -11.34 -17.17 15.73
CA GLN A 352 -10.56 -18.25 16.34
C GLN A 352 -11.31 -19.58 16.28
N GLU A 353 -12.61 -19.61 16.59
CA GLU A 353 -13.44 -20.81 16.51
C GLU A 353 -13.52 -21.38 15.08
N LYS A 354 -13.63 -20.51 14.06
CA LYS A 354 -13.59 -20.90 12.64
C LYS A 354 -12.20 -21.35 12.15
N TYR A 355 -11.12 -20.84 12.74
CA TYR A 355 -9.75 -21.26 12.40
C TYR A 355 -9.39 -22.60 13.06
N MET A 356 -9.70 -22.78 14.35
CA MET A 356 -9.44 -24.02 15.10
C MET A 356 -10.26 -25.21 14.61
N SER A 357 -11.49 -24.97 14.12
CA SER A 357 -12.31 -26.03 13.49
C SER A 357 -11.69 -26.57 12.19
N ARG A 358 -10.87 -25.78 11.49
CA ARG A 358 -10.20 -26.19 10.23
C ARG A 358 -8.89 -26.96 10.47
N SER A 359 -8.16 -26.68 11.55
CA SER A 359 -7.00 -27.48 11.96
C SER A 359 -7.40 -28.84 12.53
N ASN A 360 -8.55 -28.95 13.21
CA ASN A 360 -9.05 -30.24 13.72
C ASN A 360 -9.62 -31.16 12.63
N THR A 361 -10.01 -30.66 11.46
CA THR A 361 -10.53 -31.49 10.37
C THR A 361 -9.43 -32.13 9.51
N ASN A 362 -8.21 -31.58 9.52
CA ASN A 362 -7.08 -32.13 8.76
C ASN A 362 -6.30 -33.24 9.50
N ASN A 363 -6.56 -33.47 10.79
CA ASN A 363 -5.85 -34.48 11.59
C ASN A 363 -6.60 -35.82 11.74
N ASN A 364 -7.72 -36.02 11.04
CA ASN A 364 -8.59 -37.19 11.24
C ASN A 364 -8.74 -38.11 10.03
N THR A 365 -7.85 -38.05 9.03
CA THR A 365 -7.90 -38.95 7.85
C THR A 365 -6.84 -40.05 7.80
N ASP A 366 -5.89 -40.14 8.74
CA ASP A 366 -4.81 -41.13 8.68
C ASP A 366 -4.72 -42.05 9.92
N ILE A 367 -5.83 -42.67 10.33
CA ILE A 367 -5.77 -43.93 11.11
C ILE A 367 -6.97 -44.79 10.74
N ASN A 368 -6.80 -45.68 9.75
CA ASN A 368 -7.49 -46.97 9.65
C ASN A 368 -6.91 -47.78 8.47
N VAL A 369 -5.88 -48.59 8.75
CA VAL A 369 -5.72 -49.97 8.26
C VAL A 369 -5.18 -50.81 9.39
#